data_AF-A0A0G4MC44-F1
#
_entry.id   AF-A0A0G4MC44-F1
#
_cell.length_a   1.000
_cell.length_b   1.000
_cell.length_c   1.000
_cell.angle_alpha   90.00
_cell.angle_beta   90.00
_cell.angle_gamma   90.00
#
_symmetry.space_group_name_H-M   'P 1'
#
loop_
_entity.id
_entity.type
_entity.pdbx_description
1 polymer ?
#
loop_
_entity_poly.entity_id
_entity_poly.type
_entity_poly.pdbx_seq_one_letter_code
_entity_poly.pdbx_strand_id
1 'polypeptide(L)'
;GLLDLAAQGPQDSGFEEGFLHDGAHDIEAPIENSQDFDTEIHTPEVFLFEYGVVVIWGMTLDQEKRFLKEISKFETEKLAPDDVEAEFFNFYYTREYQARIYNDFITLRDKNNYMTKLAISHALAQSV
;
A
#
# COMPACT_ATOMS: atom_id res chain seq x y z
N GLY A 1 31.29 38.29 50.88
CA GLY A 1 30.19 38.49 51.83
C GLY A 1 29.14 37.44 51.51
N LEU A 2 28.85 36.51 52.41
CA LEU A 2 27.87 36.67 53.51
C LEU A 2 26.47 36.87 52.89
N LEU A 3 25.71 35.79 52.64
CA LEU A 3 24.67 35.25 53.54
C LEU A 3 23.75 36.34 54.09
N ASP A 4 22.46 36.31 53.71
CA ASP A 4 21.45 36.08 54.74
C ASP A 4 20.16 35.44 54.19
N LEU A 5 19.64 34.55 55.01
CA LEU A 5 18.56 33.59 54.82
C LEU A 5 17.61 33.79 56.01
N ALA A 6 16.32 34.01 55.76
CA ALA A 6 15.25 33.78 56.73
C ALA A 6 14.03 33.33 55.91
N ALA A 7 13.53 32.08 55.91
CA ALA A 7 13.13 31.19 57.02
C ALA A 7 12.06 31.85 57.93
N GLN A 8 10.88 31.31 58.23
CA GLN A 8 10.25 30.00 57.94
C GLN A 8 8.79 29.98 58.47
N GLY A 9 7.90 29.24 57.79
CA GLY A 9 6.79 28.44 58.35
C GLY A 9 5.48 29.13 58.81
N PRO A 10 4.37 28.38 59.07
CA PRO A 10 4.27 26.91 59.19
C PRO A 10 3.16 26.24 58.34
N GLN A 11 3.08 24.92 58.51
CA GLN A 11 2.25 23.89 57.87
C GLN A 11 0.80 23.85 58.39
N ASP A 12 -0.18 23.47 57.56
CA ASP A 12 -1.33 22.58 57.89
C ASP A 12 -2.21 22.43 56.63
N SER A 13 -2.32 21.24 56.04
CA SER A 13 -3.37 20.23 56.24
C SER A 13 -4.74 20.59 55.64
N GLY A 14 -5.27 19.69 54.81
CA GLY A 14 -6.62 19.80 54.25
C GLY A 14 -6.72 19.37 52.78
N PHE A 15 -6.45 18.09 52.48
CA PHE A 15 -7.13 17.45 51.37
C PHE A 15 -8.57 17.21 51.83
N GLU A 16 -9.53 17.97 51.32
CA GLU A 16 -10.94 17.58 51.33
C GLU A 16 -11.49 17.60 49.90
N GLU A 17 -12.18 16.52 49.61
CA GLU A 17 -12.70 16.05 48.34
C GLU A 17 -13.85 16.92 47.82
N GLY A 18 -14.03 16.89 46.49
CA GLY A 18 -15.34 17.19 45.94
C GLY A 18 -15.35 17.37 44.44
N PHE A 19 -15.20 16.31 43.65
CA PHE A 19 -15.88 16.21 42.35
C PHE A 19 -16.22 14.76 42.03
N LEU A 20 -17.42 14.37 42.43
CA LEU A 20 -18.20 13.38 41.69
C LEU A 20 -18.55 14.01 40.34
N HIS A 21 -17.91 13.55 39.26
CA HIS A 21 -18.55 13.54 37.95
C HIS A 21 -18.17 12.25 37.24
N ASP A 22 -19.11 11.32 37.36
CA ASP A 22 -19.20 10.11 36.58
C ASP A 22 -19.37 10.50 35.11
N GLY A 23 -18.50 9.99 34.25
CA GLY A 23 -18.43 10.40 32.86
C GLY A 23 -17.18 9.84 32.22
N ALA A 24 -17.22 8.54 31.91
CA ALA A 24 -16.29 7.90 30.99
C ALA A 24 -16.38 8.63 29.63
N HIS A 25 -15.57 9.67 29.47
CA HIS A 25 -15.15 10.13 28.15
C HIS A 25 -13.87 9.38 27.86
N ASP A 26 -14.03 8.27 27.14
CA ASP A 26 -12.96 7.65 26.39
C ASP A 26 -12.28 8.76 25.59
N ILE A 27 -11.07 9.14 26.01
CA ILE A 27 -10.18 9.93 25.17
C ILE A 27 -9.70 8.95 24.09
N GLU A 28 -10.54 8.77 23.08
CA GLU A 28 -10.08 8.30 21.78
C GLU A 28 -9.13 9.38 21.27
N ALA A 29 -7.83 9.16 21.48
CA ALA A 29 -6.82 9.89 20.73
C ALA A 29 -7.21 9.83 19.25
N PRO A 30 -7.20 10.96 18.51
CA PRO A 30 -7.43 10.91 17.07
C PRO A 30 -6.47 9.88 16.49
N ILE A 31 -7.01 8.84 15.84
CA ILE A 31 -6.20 7.92 15.06
C ILE A 31 -5.77 8.70 13.81
N GLU A 32 -4.87 9.67 13.96
CA GLU A 32 -4.13 10.29 12.87
C GLU A 32 -3.05 9.31 12.40
N ASN A 33 -3.48 8.17 11.84
CA ASN A 33 -2.65 7.37 10.96
C ASN A 33 -3.47 6.36 10.15
N SER A 34 -4.54 6.79 9.49
CA SER A 34 -5.02 6.03 8.34
C SER A 34 -4.05 6.34 7.20
N GLN A 35 -3.00 5.55 7.09
CA GLN A 35 -2.14 5.64 5.93
C GLN A 35 -3.00 5.47 4.67
N ASP A 36 -2.91 6.41 3.72
CA ASP A 36 -3.77 6.52 2.53
C ASP A 36 -3.33 5.46 1.51
N PHE A 37 -3.58 4.19 1.87
CA PHE A 37 -3.36 3.00 1.05
C PHE A 37 -4.66 2.58 0.40
N ASP A 38 -4.69 2.64 -0.92
CA ASP A 38 -5.81 2.18 -1.73
C ASP A 38 -5.42 0.87 -2.43
N THR A 39 -6.08 -0.21 -2.04
CA THR A 39 -5.93 -1.55 -2.63
C THR A 39 -7.08 -1.89 -3.58
N GLU A 40 -8.01 -0.97 -3.81
CA GLU A 40 -9.16 -1.20 -4.66
C GLU A 40 -8.76 -1.19 -6.14
N ILE A 41 -9.06 -2.29 -6.83
CA ILE A 41 -8.90 -2.36 -8.29
C ILE A 41 -10.18 -1.83 -8.95
N HIS A 42 -10.11 -0.64 -9.53
CA HIS A 42 -11.26 -0.08 -10.26
C HIS A 42 -11.38 -0.60 -11.70
N THR A 43 -10.26 -0.87 -12.38
CA THR A 43 -10.26 -1.32 -13.77
C THR A 43 -9.06 -2.23 -14.02
N PRO A 44 -9.28 -3.51 -14.33
CA PRO A 44 -8.21 -4.41 -14.75
C PRO A 44 -7.62 -3.95 -16.08
N GLU A 45 -6.30 -4.05 -16.22
CA GLU A 45 -5.57 -3.65 -17.43
C GLU A 45 -4.67 -4.80 -17.88
N VAL A 46 -4.52 -4.94 -19.21
CA VAL A 46 -3.66 -5.98 -19.80
C VAL A 46 -2.80 -5.36 -20.88
N PHE A 47 -1.51 -5.66 -20.84
CA PHE A 47 -0.54 -5.27 -21.85
C PHE A 47 0.00 -6.54 -22.54
N LEU A 48 -0.10 -6.58 -23.86
CA LEU A 48 0.36 -7.67 -24.71
C LEU A 48 1.56 -7.18 -25.52
N PHE A 49 2.67 -7.92 -25.47
CA PHE A 49 3.88 -7.61 -26.22
C PHE A 49 4.05 -8.58 -27.38
N GLU A 50 4.56 -8.09 -28.52
CA GLU A 50 4.65 -8.86 -29.77
C GLU A 50 5.56 -10.09 -29.66
N TYR A 51 6.46 -10.13 -28.68
CA TYR A 51 7.39 -11.22 -28.42
C TYR A 51 6.87 -12.24 -27.40
N GLY A 52 5.55 -12.28 -27.15
CA GLY A 52 4.91 -13.37 -26.43
C GLY A 52 4.76 -13.17 -24.91
N VAL A 53 5.04 -11.97 -24.39
CA VAL A 53 4.83 -11.65 -22.97
C VAL A 53 3.49 -10.94 -22.76
N VAL A 54 2.79 -11.31 -21.70
CA VAL A 54 1.56 -10.67 -21.24
C VAL A 54 1.71 -10.21 -19.79
N VAL A 55 1.36 -8.95 -19.53
CA VAL A 55 1.35 -8.40 -18.17
C VAL A 55 -0.07 -8.00 -17.81
N ILE A 56 -0.57 -8.52 -16.70
CA ILE A 56 -1.95 -8.34 -16.25
C ILE A 56 -1.96 -7.59 -14.92
N TRP A 57 -2.77 -6.54 -14.83
CA TRP A 57 -2.96 -5.74 -13.63
C TRP A 57 -4.38 -5.91 -13.11
N GLY A 58 -4.51 -6.33 -11.85
CA GLY A 58 -5.76 -6.26 -11.11
C GLY A 58 -6.86 -7.23 -11.58
N MET A 59 -6.52 -8.28 -12.34
CA MET A 59 -7.45 -9.38 -12.56
C MET A 59 -7.43 -10.35 -11.37
N THR A 60 -8.54 -11.05 -11.15
CA THR A 60 -8.53 -12.24 -10.30
C THR A 60 -7.93 -13.42 -11.05
N LEU A 61 -7.44 -14.42 -10.33
CA LEU A 61 -6.85 -15.63 -10.92
C LEU A 61 -7.79 -16.32 -11.93
N ASP A 62 -9.11 -16.31 -11.68
CA ASP A 62 -10.09 -16.90 -12.60
C ASP A 62 -10.26 -16.06 -13.87
N GLN A 63 -10.21 -14.74 -13.75
CA GLN A 63 -10.23 -13.83 -14.89
C GLN A 63 -8.97 -14.00 -15.74
N GLU A 64 -7.79 -14.08 -15.10
CA GLU A 64 -6.50 -14.32 -15.77
C GLU A 64 -6.53 -15.64 -16.55
N LYS A 65 -6.88 -16.76 -15.90
CA LYS A 65 -6.95 -18.07 -16.55
C LYS A 65 -7.91 -18.07 -17.73
N ARG A 66 -9.06 -17.41 -17.60
CA ARG A 66 -10.03 -17.29 -18.70
C ARG A 66 -9.47 -16.45 -19.84
N PHE A 67 -8.84 -15.33 -19.53
CA PHE A 67 -8.22 -14.45 -20.52
C PHE A 67 -7.08 -15.17 -21.29
N LEU A 68 -6.17 -15.82 -20.58
CA LEU A 68 -5.06 -16.58 -21.16
C LEU A 68 -5.56 -17.73 -22.05
N LYS A 69 -6.63 -18.41 -21.64
CA LYS A 69 -7.24 -19.45 -22.48
C LYS A 69 -7.78 -18.89 -23.80
N GLU A 70 -8.39 -17.71 -23.77
CA GLU A 70 -8.90 -17.07 -24.99
C GLU A 70 -7.76 -16.56 -25.88
N ILE A 71 -6.73 -15.92 -25.31
CA ILE A 71 -5.61 -15.38 -26.08
C ILE A 71 -4.73 -16.47 -26.69
N SER A 72 -4.64 -17.64 -26.06
CA SER A 72 -3.81 -18.76 -26.52
C SER A 72 -4.15 -19.30 -27.91
N LYS A 73 -5.33 -18.94 -28.43
CA LYS A 73 -5.77 -19.28 -29.79
C LYS A 73 -5.06 -18.44 -30.87
N PHE A 74 -4.44 -17.33 -30.47
CA PHE A 74 -3.76 -16.37 -31.35
C PHE A 74 -2.23 -16.43 -31.23
N GLU A 75 -1.71 -17.30 -30.36
CA GLU A 75 -0.27 -17.54 -30.23
C GLU A 75 0.29 -18.16 -31.53
N THR A 76 1.43 -17.63 -31.97
CA THR A 76 2.24 -18.22 -33.04
C THR A 76 3.51 -18.77 -32.38
N GLU A 77 3.94 -19.97 -32.77
CA GLU A 77 5.11 -20.65 -32.16
C GLU A 77 4.96 -20.86 -30.64
N LYS A 78 3.89 -21.56 -30.26
CA LYS A 78 3.57 -21.82 -28.86
C LYS A 78 4.72 -22.52 -28.12
N LEU A 79 5.14 -21.93 -27.00
CA LEU A 79 6.12 -22.51 -26.08
C LEU A 79 5.60 -23.81 -25.45
N ALA A 80 6.52 -24.71 -25.13
CA ALA A 80 6.17 -25.88 -24.33
C ALA A 80 5.75 -25.42 -22.93
N PRO A 81 4.87 -26.15 -22.23
CA PRO A 81 4.44 -25.77 -20.87
C PRO A 81 5.60 -25.59 -19.88
N ASP A 82 6.68 -26.34 -20.07
CA ASP A 82 7.88 -26.27 -19.23
C ASP A 82 8.76 -25.05 -19.51
N ASP A 83 8.55 -24.37 -20.65
CA ASP A 83 9.26 -23.16 -21.07
C ASP A 83 8.45 -21.88 -20.75
N VAL A 84 7.25 -22.01 -20.17
CA VAL A 84 6.42 -20.87 -19.78
C VAL A 84 6.78 -20.42 -18.38
N GLU A 85 7.20 -19.16 -18.26
CA GLU A 85 7.50 -18.53 -16.98
C GLU A 85 6.37 -17.57 -16.54
N ALA A 86 6.16 -17.48 -15.23
CA ALA A 86 5.18 -16.58 -14.64
C ALA A 86 5.73 -15.97 -13.34
N GLU A 87 5.65 -14.65 -13.25
CA GLU A 87 6.02 -13.86 -12.07
C GLU A 87 4.79 -13.14 -11.52
N PHE A 88 4.73 -12.98 -10.19
CA PHE A 88 3.59 -12.38 -9.50
C PHE A 88 4.03 -11.23 -8.60
N PHE A 89 3.44 -10.06 -8.83
CA PHE A 89 3.73 -8.85 -8.08
C PHE A 89 2.50 -8.41 -7.27
N ASN A 90 2.74 -7.87 -6.09
CA ASN A 90 1.73 -7.18 -5.31
C ASN A 90 1.77 -5.70 -5.67
N PHE A 91 0.62 -5.04 -5.72
CA PHE A 91 0.59 -3.59 -5.90
C PHE A 91 -0.52 -2.93 -5.11
N TYR A 92 -0.32 -1.65 -4.81
CA TYR A 92 -1.32 -0.78 -4.19
C TYR A 92 -1.01 0.68 -4.54
N TYR A 93 -2.02 1.52 -4.35
CA TYR A 93 -1.91 2.95 -4.57
C TYR A 93 -1.66 3.67 -3.25
N THR A 94 -0.78 4.67 -3.29
CA THR A 94 -0.49 5.54 -2.14
C THR A 94 0.04 6.89 -2.59
N ARG A 95 -0.36 7.93 -1.87
CA ARG A 95 0.13 9.30 -2.11
C ARG A 95 1.28 9.69 -1.18
N GLU A 96 1.56 8.87 -0.16
CA GLU A 96 2.49 9.20 0.91
C GLU A 96 3.95 9.22 0.46
N TYR A 97 4.31 8.35 -0.47
CA TYR A 97 5.68 8.25 -1.00
C TYR A 97 5.71 8.20 -2.52
N GLN A 98 6.92 8.25 -3.07
CA GLN A 98 7.14 8.11 -4.51
C GLN A 98 6.88 6.66 -4.95
N ALA A 99 6.48 6.51 -6.20
CA ALA A 99 6.33 5.19 -6.81
C ALA A 99 7.64 4.40 -6.70
N ARG A 100 7.55 3.14 -6.28
CA ARG A 100 8.69 2.26 -5.98
C ARG A 100 8.36 0.83 -6.36
N ILE A 101 9.39 0.08 -6.72
CA ILE A 101 9.35 -1.38 -6.80
C ILE A 101 10.34 -1.93 -5.76
N TYR A 102 9.89 -2.79 -4.86
CA TYR A 102 10.73 -3.41 -3.83
C TYR A 102 10.15 -4.75 -3.37
N ASN A 103 10.93 -5.84 -3.44
CA ASN A 103 10.52 -7.20 -3.04
C ASN A 103 9.12 -7.56 -3.58
N ASP A 104 8.95 -7.44 -4.89
CA ASP A 104 7.71 -7.73 -5.60
C ASP A 104 6.51 -6.82 -5.25
N PHE A 105 6.71 -5.79 -4.42
CA PHE A 105 5.72 -4.74 -4.18
C PHE A 105 5.95 -3.55 -5.10
N ILE A 106 4.92 -3.21 -5.86
CA ILE A 106 4.85 -2.05 -6.72
C ILE A 106 3.91 -1.02 -6.10
N THR A 107 4.40 0.20 -5.91
CA THR A 107 3.60 1.29 -5.34
C THR A 107 3.36 2.35 -6.39
N LEU A 108 2.09 2.74 -6.55
CA LEU A 108 1.66 3.68 -7.57
C LEU A 108 0.96 4.88 -6.92
N ARG A 109 1.06 6.07 -7.53
CA ARG A 109 0.38 7.27 -7.00
C ARG A 109 -1.01 7.49 -7.57
N ASP A 110 -1.16 7.21 -8.87
CA ASP A 110 -2.38 7.48 -9.61
C ASP A 110 -2.87 6.21 -10.29
N LYS A 111 -4.11 5.84 -9.99
CA LYS A 111 -4.81 4.69 -10.57
C LYS A 111 -5.06 4.81 -12.07
N ASN A 112 -5.22 6.03 -12.56
CA ASN A 112 -5.59 6.30 -13.96
C ASN A 112 -4.37 6.49 -14.87
N ASN A 113 -3.15 6.43 -14.33
CA ASN A 113 -1.94 6.61 -15.11
C ASN A 113 -1.50 5.28 -15.76
N TYR A 114 -2.17 4.94 -16.85
CA TYR A 114 -1.87 3.74 -17.64
C TYR A 114 -0.45 3.78 -18.23
N MET A 115 0.12 4.97 -18.49
CA MET A 115 1.48 5.11 -19.04
C MET A 115 2.53 4.62 -18.05
N THR A 116 2.36 4.87 -16.75
CA THR A 116 3.24 4.32 -15.72
C THR A 116 3.17 2.79 -15.68
N LYS A 117 1.97 2.22 -15.73
CA LYS A 117 1.78 0.77 -15.74
C LYS A 117 2.33 0.13 -17.01
N LEU A 118 2.17 0.79 -18.17
CA LEU A 118 2.76 0.36 -19.44
C LEU A 118 4.30 0.36 -19.35
N ALA A 119 4.90 1.44 -18.85
CA ALA A 119 6.36 1.53 -18.71
C ALA A 119 6.92 0.43 -17.78
N ILE A 120 6.25 0.17 -16.65
CA ILE A 120 6.62 -0.93 -15.75
C ILE A 120 6.43 -2.27 -16.45
N SER A 121 5.29 -2.49 -17.10
CA SER A 121 4.99 -3.74 -17.82
C SER A 121 6.03 -4.04 -18.89
N HIS A 122 6.47 -3.03 -19.62
CA HIS A 122 7.53 -3.19 -20.61
C HIS A 122 8.88 -3.53 -19.97
N ALA A 123 9.21 -2.94 -18.82
CA ALA A 123 10.44 -3.27 -18.11
C ALA A 123 10.41 -4.73 -17.60
N LEU A 124 9.30 -5.16 -17.00
CA LEU A 124 9.10 -6.56 -16.56
C LEU A 124 9.14 -7.54 -17.73
N ALA A 125 8.50 -7.19 -18.85
CA ALA A 125 8.52 -8.03 -20.03
C ALA A 125 9.91 -8.15 -20.69
N GLN A 126 10.90 -7.37 -20.28
CA GLN A 126 12.28 -7.42 -20.78
C GLN A 126 13.25 -8.06 -19.77
N SER A 127 12.78 -8.44 -18.57
CA SER A 127 13.63 -9.11 -17.57
C SER A 127 13.60 -10.64 -17.64
N VAL A 128 12.73 -11.19 -18.49
CA VAL A 128 12.58 -12.64 -18.76
C VAL A 128 13.60 -13.16 -19.77
#